data_AF-A0A6J2UJ26-F1
#
_entry.id   AF-A0A6J2UJ26-F1
#
_cell.length_a   1.000
_cell.length_b   1.000
_cell.length_c   1.000
_cell.angle_alpha   90.00
_cell.angle_beta   90.00
_cell.angle_gamma   90.00
#
_symmetry.space_group_name_H-M   'P 1'
#
loop_
_entity.id
_entity.type
_entity.pdbx_description
1 polymer ?
#
loop_
_entity_poly.entity_id
_entity_poly.type
_entity_poly.pdbx_seq_one_letter_code
_entity_poly.pdbx_strand_id
1 'polypeptide(L)'
;MNFSEQKECCESNGADNSLDMDLLDPEKHSIDEVRAQFERYKKRFEEQQGVLQLHQCAGFNADLVELQEHVKSLRANMDKFHEHSTAWQQEQMKDLNEIELAHSVAYDIKINDDIAKNKAPNNEKILVVTCGSSACLFENCQRRVDSQLLLLHYLIDHSDQFDDMQKCHGIFEGERVVISFNPKKCHFRQNQVLGLLTYGGTLEQKIAQPNRKLIFNSFLPKEHLYMQSHVPIVVLICKTAASAVVSNKLLAEKMQMRASKADQIFVMWLVTPNNKLHLNATLCLCGRDAAVKACSIVTVRPVQESQNTCRFMPVDANYWRLSYNEVQKISNGFRDELHLEIGLTELSNQNMFN
;
A
#
# COMPACT_ATOMS: atom_id res chain seq x y z
N MET A 1 17.68 7.33 68.43
CA MET A 1 16.37 7.38 67.73
C MET A 1 16.46 6.42 66.57
N ASN A 2 15.50 5.50 66.54
CA ASN A 2 15.62 4.18 65.97
C ASN A 2 15.55 4.15 64.44
N PHE A 3 16.48 3.39 63.85
CA PHE A 3 16.29 2.75 62.56
C PHE A 3 15.53 1.44 62.81
N SER A 4 14.33 1.33 62.25
CA SER A 4 13.48 0.13 62.24
C SER A 4 12.83 0.10 60.86
N GLU A 5 13.33 -0.74 59.96
CA GLU A 5 12.68 -2.02 59.61
C GLU A 5 11.33 -1.84 58.89
N GLN A 6 11.37 -1.86 57.55
CA GLN A 6 10.30 -2.42 56.73
C GLN A 6 10.93 -3.26 55.62
N LYS A 7 11.09 -4.53 55.96
CA LYS A 7 11.23 -5.70 55.08
C LYS A 7 9.86 -6.43 55.16
N GLU A 8 9.51 -7.21 54.13
CA GLU A 8 8.24 -7.95 53.95
C GLU A 8 7.11 -7.08 53.34
N CYS A 9 6.41 -7.41 52.26
CA CYS A 9 6.06 -8.70 51.67
C CYS A 9 6.21 -8.69 50.13
N CYS A 10 6.83 -9.72 49.58
CA CYS A 10 6.60 -10.17 48.20
C CYS A 10 6.48 -11.70 48.26
N GLU A 11 5.45 -12.17 48.96
CA GLU A 11 5.03 -13.57 48.90
C GLU A 11 4.18 -13.78 47.63
N SER A 12 4.73 -14.61 46.75
CA SER A 12 4.07 -15.53 45.83
C SER A 12 2.54 -15.43 45.68
N ASN A 13 2.08 -14.80 44.59
CA ASN A 13 0.84 -15.19 43.93
C ASN A 13 1.19 -16.06 42.71
N GLY A 14 1.35 -17.35 42.95
CA GLY A 14 1.20 -18.36 41.90
C GLY A 14 -0.27 -18.40 41.49
N ALA A 15 -0.65 -17.55 40.53
CA ALA A 15 -1.90 -17.69 39.82
C ALA A 15 -1.67 -18.66 38.65
N ASP A 16 -2.10 -19.89 38.90
CA ASP A 16 -2.24 -20.99 37.97
C ASP A 16 -2.93 -20.52 36.67
N ASN A 17 -2.13 -20.27 35.63
CA ASN A 17 -2.54 -19.79 34.32
C ASN A 17 -2.73 -20.95 33.34
N SER A 18 -3.32 -22.05 33.82
CA SER A 18 -3.79 -23.16 33.01
C SER A 18 -5.23 -22.89 32.53
N LEU A 19 -5.38 -21.93 31.60
CA LEU A 19 -6.66 -21.63 30.94
C LEU A 19 -6.86 -22.52 29.70
N ASP A 20 -6.92 -23.83 29.92
CA ASP A 20 -7.49 -24.75 28.93
C ASP A 20 -8.95 -24.98 29.34
N MET A 21 -9.84 -24.14 28.81
CA MET A 21 -11.27 -24.36 28.97
C MET A 21 -11.70 -25.28 27.84
N ASP A 22 -11.72 -26.58 28.11
CA ASP A 22 -12.25 -27.57 27.17
C ASP A 22 -13.66 -27.14 26.73
N LEU A 23 -13.81 -26.88 25.43
CA LEU A 23 -15.10 -26.58 24.83
C LEU A 23 -16.02 -27.79 25.06
N LEU A 24 -17.20 -27.58 25.65
CA LEU A 24 -18.11 -28.69 25.86
C LEU A 24 -18.58 -29.21 24.50
N ASP A 25 -18.44 -30.52 24.31
CA ASP A 25 -18.92 -31.24 23.14
C ASP A 25 -20.46 -31.16 23.07
N PRO A 26 -21.04 -30.55 22.02
CA PRO A 26 -22.49 -30.39 21.89
C PRO A 26 -23.25 -31.71 21.80
N GLU A 27 -22.59 -32.81 21.43
CA GLU A 27 -23.22 -34.14 21.37
C GLU A 27 -23.36 -34.80 22.75
N LYS A 28 -22.61 -34.32 23.74
CA LYS A 28 -22.55 -34.90 25.09
C LYS A 28 -23.22 -34.04 26.16
N HIS A 29 -23.62 -32.82 25.82
CA HIS A 29 -24.15 -31.84 26.77
C HIS A 29 -25.49 -31.29 26.28
N SER A 30 -26.33 -30.92 27.24
CA SER A 30 -27.59 -30.27 26.92
C SER A 30 -27.35 -28.87 26.33
N ILE A 31 -28.30 -28.40 25.51
CA ILE A 31 -28.21 -27.09 24.88
C ILE A 31 -28.14 -25.94 25.89
N ASP A 32 -28.74 -26.13 27.07
CA ASP A 32 -28.72 -25.16 28.17
C ASP A 32 -27.34 -25.06 28.83
N GLU A 33 -26.63 -26.18 28.96
CA GLU A 33 -25.26 -26.22 29.50
C GLU A 33 -24.26 -25.56 28.54
N VAL A 34 -24.38 -25.83 27.23
CA VAL A 34 -23.56 -25.19 26.19
C VAL A 34 -23.82 -23.68 26.17
N ARG A 35 -25.09 -23.25 26.26
CA ARG A 35 -25.45 -21.84 26.34
C ARG A 35 -24.89 -21.17 27.59
N ALA A 36 -24.97 -21.83 28.74
CA ALA A 36 -24.40 -21.31 29.98
C ALA A 36 -22.86 -21.19 29.93
N GLN A 37 -22.17 -22.13 29.30
CA GLN A 37 -20.71 -22.05 29.09
C GLN A 37 -20.36 -20.87 28.17
N PHE A 38 -21.12 -20.67 27.09
CA PHE A 38 -20.91 -19.56 26.16
C PHE A 38 -21.09 -18.19 26.84
N GLU A 39 -22.11 -18.02 27.69
CA GLU A 39 -22.31 -16.77 28.43
C GLU A 39 -21.17 -16.50 29.43
N ARG A 40 -20.65 -17.55 30.10
CA ARG A 40 -19.46 -17.41 30.97
C ARG A 40 -18.21 -17.03 30.18
N TYR A 41 -18.01 -17.63 29.01
CA TYR A 41 -16.92 -17.28 28.11
C TYR A 41 -17.01 -15.82 27.66
N LYS A 42 -18.19 -15.39 27.22
CA LYS A 42 -18.45 -14.01 26.79
C LYS A 42 -18.16 -13.01 27.89
N LYS A 43 -18.65 -13.24 29.11
CA LYS A 43 -18.39 -12.36 30.26
C LYS A 43 -16.89 -12.25 30.57
N ARG A 44 -16.15 -13.35 30.53
CA ARG A 44 -14.70 -13.36 30.78
C ARG A 44 -13.93 -12.64 29.67
N PHE A 45 -14.37 -12.79 28.42
CA PHE A 45 -13.79 -12.08 27.29
C PHE A 45 -13.97 -10.56 27.43
N GLU A 46 -15.15 -10.11 27.84
CA GLU A 46 -15.43 -8.69 28.13
C GLU A 46 -14.55 -8.16 29.29
N GLU A 47 -14.38 -8.94 30.36
CA GLU A 47 -13.49 -8.60 31.48
C GLU A 47 -12.01 -8.48 31.05
N GLN A 48 -11.51 -9.43 30.25
CA GLN A 48 -10.14 -9.39 29.72
C GLN A 48 -9.94 -8.22 28.74
N GLN A 49 -10.94 -7.92 27.92
CA GLN A 49 -10.90 -6.79 27.01
C GLN A 49 -10.85 -5.45 27.77
N GLY A 50 -11.56 -5.32 28.89
CA GLY A 50 -11.48 -4.16 29.78
C GLY A 50 -10.09 -3.97 30.38
N VAL A 51 -9.45 -5.05 30.83
CA VAL A 51 -8.07 -5.02 31.38
C VAL A 51 -7.05 -4.65 30.30
N LEU A 52 -7.19 -5.17 29.09
CA LEU A 52 -6.33 -4.81 27.94
C LEU A 52 -6.49 -3.35 27.51
N GLN A 53 -7.71 -2.81 27.53
CA GLN A 53 -7.95 -1.39 27.23
C GLN A 53 -7.32 -0.47 28.29
N LEU A 54 -7.40 -0.83 29.58
CA LEU A 54 -6.75 -0.09 30.66
C LEU A 54 -5.22 -0.09 30.54
N HIS A 55 -4.62 -1.24 30.22
CA HIS A 55 -3.17 -1.35 30.02
C HIS A 55 -2.67 -0.62 28.76
N GLN A 56 -3.43 -0.66 27.66
CA GLN A 56 -3.09 0.09 26.45
C GLN A 56 -3.17 1.61 26.71
N CYS A 57 -4.24 2.10 27.35
CA CYS A 57 -4.39 3.53 27.62
C CYS A 57 -3.34 4.09 28.58
N ALA A 58 -2.87 3.31 29.57
CA ALA A 58 -1.84 3.75 30.50
C ALA A 58 -0.45 3.87 29.85
N GLY A 59 -0.07 2.91 28.99
CA GLY A 59 1.22 2.94 28.28
C GLY A 59 1.28 4.07 27.24
N PHE A 60 0.24 4.24 26.43
CA PHE A 60 0.21 5.28 25.39
C PHE A 60 0.27 6.70 25.95
N ASN A 61 -0.25 6.95 27.15
CA ASN A 61 -0.19 8.27 27.77
C ASN A 61 1.23 8.64 28.22
N ALA A 62 2.02 7.69 28.71
CA ALA A 62 3.42 7.94 29.06
C ALA A 62 4.25 8.25 27.81
N ASP A 63 4.08 7.45 26.76
CA ASP A 63 4.78 7.64 25.47
C ASP A 63 4.40 8.98 24.80
N LEU A 64 3.13 9.41 24.92
CA LEU A 64 2.67 10.69 24.41
C LEU A 64 3.28 11.88 25.15
N VAL A 65 3.41 11.79 26.48
CA VAL A 65 4.06 12.84 27.28
C VAL A 65 5.54 12.95 26.94
N GLU A 66 6.24 11.83 26.80
CA GLU A 66 7.65 11.80 26.38
C GLU A 66 7.83 12.38 24.97
N LEU A 67 6.99 11.98 24.01
CA LEU A 67 7.01 12.51 22.66
C LEU A 67 6.75 14.03 22.63
N GLN A 68 5.82 14.51 23.46
CA GLN A 68 5.49 15.94 23.54
C GLN A 68 6.68 16.76 24.06
N GLU A 69 7.44 16.23 25.03
CA GLU A 69 8.68 16.86 25.50
C GLU A 69 9.76 16.87 24.42
N HIS A 70 9.93 15.78 23.66
CA HIS A 70 10.85 15.76 22.52
C HIS A 70 10.49 16.79 21.44
N VAL A 71 9.21 16.94 21.11
CA VAL A 71 8.75 17.94 20.13
C VAL A 71 9.00 19.37 20.62
N LYS A 72 8.78 19.66 21.91
CA LYS A 72 9.10 20.97 22.50
C LYS A 72 10.61 21.26 22.43
N SER A 73 11.44 20.28 22.78
CA SER A 73 12.91 20.41 22.69
C SER A 73 13.36 20.68 21.26
N LEU A 74 12.78 19.97 20.28
CA LEU A 74 13.09 20.17 18.87
C LEU A 74 12.72 21.58 18.39
N ARG A 75 11.55 22.11 18.77
CA ARG A 75 11.16 23.49 18.43
C ARG A 75 12.13 24.51 19.02
N ALA A 76 12.48 24.38 20.30
CA ALA A 76 13.45 25.27 20.93
C ALA A 76 14.82 25.24 20.24
N ASN A 77 15.24 24.08 19.73
CA ASN A 77 16.48 23.97 18.96
C ASN A 77 16.36 24.59 17.56
N MET A 78 15.20 24.46 16.89
CA MET A 78 14.93 25.13 15.61
C MET A 78 14.95 26.65 15.76
N ASP A 79 14.35 27.18 16.82
CA ASP A 79 14.31 28.63 17.08
C ASP A 79 15.74 29.17 17.28
N LYS A 80 16.57 28.49 18.09
CA LYS A 80 18.00 28.84 18.26
C LYS A 80 18.77 28.80 16.94
N PHE A 81 18.50 27.79 16.10
CA PHE A 81 19.14 27.69 14.79
C PHE A 81 18.72 28.86 13.88
N HIS A 82 17.46 29.27 13.94
CA HIS A 82 16.94 30.40 13.17
C HIS A 82 17.54 31.74 13.63
N GLU A 83 17.66 31.96 14.94
CA GLU A 83 18.36 33.11 15.51
C GLU A 83 19.82 33.17 15.05
N HIS A 84 20.54 32.04 15.12
CA HIS A 84 21.92 31.95 14.67
C HIS A 84 22.05 32.21 13.16
N SER A 85 21.16 31.65 12.34
CA SER A 85 21.14 31.87 10.90
C SER A 85 20.89 33.35 10.56
N THR A 86 20.03 34.03 11.31
CA THR A 86 19.68 35.43 11.08
C THR A 86 20.84 36.35 11.50
N ALA A 87 21.49 36.06 12.63
CA ALA A 87 22.68 36.79 13.06
C ALA A 87 23.82 36.65 12.04
N TRP A 88 24.05 35.45 11.53
CA TRP A 88 25.08 35.19 10.52
C TRP A 88 24.81 35.94 9.20
N GLN A 89 23.55 36.01 8.76
CA GLN A 89 23.15 36.82 7.60
C GLN A 89 23.35 38.32 7.83
N GLN A 90 23.08 38.83 9.03
CA GLN A 90 23.31 40.23 9.37
C GLN A 90 24.79 40.59 9.41
N GLU A 91 25.66 39.69 9.87
CA GLU A 91 27.12 39.89 9.84
C GLU A 91 27.65 39.93 8.40
N GLN A 92 27.19 39.01 7.52
CA GLN A 92 27.57 39.08 6.10
C GLN A 92 27.11 40.37 5.40
N MET A 93 25.94 40.89 5.77
CA MET A 93 25.44 42.15 5.21
C MET A 93 26.20 43.39 5.72
N LYS A 94 26.89 43.31 6.86
CA LYS A 94 27.78 44.39 7.34
C LYS A 94 29.08 44.44 6.55
N ASP A 95 29.68 43.29 6.24
CA ASP A 95 30.89 43.22 5.41
C ASP A 95 30.65 43.70 3.96
N LEU A 96 29.45 43.51 3.41
CA LEU A 96 29.11 43.98 2.06
C LEU A 96 28.87 45.50 1.97
N ASN A 97 28.53 46.17 3.08
CA ASN A 97 28.33 47.61 3.12
C ASN A 97 29.65 48.40 3.37
N GLU A 98 30.77 47.73 3.62
CA GLU A 98 32.10 48.35 3.73
C GLU A 98 32.90 48.34 2.42
N ILE A 99 32.33 47.85 1.31
CA ILE A 99 32.94 47.90 -0.02
C ILE A 99 32.05 48.72 -0.96
N GLU A 100 32.17 50.05 -0.89
CA GLU A 100 31.91 50.92 -2.03
C GLU A 100 33.20 51.63 -2.45
N LEU A 101 33.35 51.78 -3.77
CA LEU A 101 34.42 52.43 -4.54
C LEU A 101 35.65 51.59 -4.96
N ALA A 102 35.45 50.75 -5.98
CA ALA A 102 36.35 50.77 -7.14
C ALA A 102 35.67 50.21 -8.41
N HIS A 103 35.53 51.12 -9.38
CA HIS A 103 35.54 50.93 -10.84
C HIS A 103 34.90 49.69 -11.49
N SER A 104 33.91 50.00 -12.33
CA SER A 104 33.47 49.18 -13.46
C SER A 104 34.63 48.89 -14.43
N VAL A 105 34.99 47.62 -14.56
CA VAL A 105 35.66 47.11 -15.76
C VAL A 105 35.02 45.79 -16.13
N ALA A 106 34.43 45.75 -17.33
CA ALA A 106 33.93 44.56 -17.96
C ALA A 106 35.08 43.58 -18.22
N TYR A 107 34.94 42.33 -17.76
CA TYR A 107 35.72 41.21 -18.28
C TYR A 107 34.90 39.91 -18.25
N ASP A 108 34.87 39.27 -19.42
CA ASP A 108 34.46 37.88 -19.64
C ASP A 108 35.24 36.91 -18.75
N ILE A 109 34.56 35.98 -18.08
CA ILE A 109 35.21 34.81 -17.48
C ILE A 109 34.51 33.53 -17.92
N LYS A 110 35.31 32.73 -18.63
CA LYS A 110 35.10 31.34 -18.99
C LYS A 110 35.02 30.48 -17.73
N ILE A 111 34.06 29.57 -17.74
CA ILE A 111 33.94 28.45 -16.80
C ILE A 111 35.21 27.60 -16.92
N ASN A 112 35.96 27.48 -15.84
CA ASN A 112 36.96 26.42 -15.67
C ASN A 112 36.62 25.62 -14.42
N ASP A 113 36.53 24.31 -14.65
CA ASP A 113 36.69 23.25 -13.67
C ASP A 113 37.93 23.48 -12.81
N ASP A 114 37.78 23.33 -11.49
CA ASP A 114 38.77 22.73 -10.58
C ASP A 114 38.50 23.17 -9.12
N ILE A 115 37.58 22.50 -8.41
CA ILE A 115 37.75 22.26 -6.97
C ILE A 115 37.25 20.84 -6.65
N ALA A 116 38.08 19.86 -7.00
CA ALA A 116 38.20 18.66 -6.21
C ALA A 116 39.17 18.95 -5.05
N LYS A 117 38.68 18.84 -3.81
CA LYS A 117 39.37 18.35 -2.59
C LYS A 117 38.73 18.96 -1.35
N ASN A 118 37.82 18.20 -0.75
CA ASN A 118 37.77 18.02 0.71
C ASN A 118 36.90 16.79 1.01
N LYS A 119 37.58 15.63 1.06
CA LYS A 119 37.05 14.38 1.60
C LYS A 119 37.20 14.44 3.12
N ALA A 120 36.09 14.50 3.85
CA ALA A 120 35.99 13.98 5.20
C ALA A 120 35.14 12.69 5.14
N PRO A 121 35.54 11.57 5.76
CA PRO A 121 34.73 10.37 5.79
C PRO A 121 33.80 10.45 7.00
N ASN A 122 32.74 11.24 6.92
CA ASN A 122 31.69 11.15 7.93
C ASN A 122 30.77 10.00 7.52
N ASN A 123 30.99 8.85 8.15
CA ASN A 123 30.30 7.59 7.90
C ASN A 123 28.92 7.59 8.59
N GLU A 124 28.16 8.67 8.40
CA GLU A 124 26.74 8.66 8.68
C GLU A 124 26.11 7.86 7.55
N LYS A 125 25.59 6.67 7.89
CA LYS A 125 24.66 5.95 7.03
C LYS A 125 23.45 6.86 6.86
N ILE A 126 23.50 7.76 5.89
CA ILE A 126 22.34 8.46 5.38
C ILE A 126 21.41 7.33 4.95
N LEU A 127 20.36 7.12 5.75
CA LEU A 127 19.22 6.32 5.35
C LEU A 127 18.60 7.07 4.17
N VAL A 128 19.11 6.79 2.97
CA VAL A 128 18.44 7.19 1.75
C VAL A 128 17.17 6.34 1.73
N VAL A 129 16.10 6.89 2.29
CA VAL A 129 14.76 6.38 2.10
C VAL A 129 14.48 6.59 0.62
N THR A 130 14.84 5.60 -0.20
CA THR A 130 14.42 5.54 -1.61
C THR A 130 12.93 5.23 -1.61
N CYS A 131 12.12 6.22 -1.27
CA CYS A 131 10.69 6.18 -1.45
C CYS A 131 10.42 6.15 -2.95
N GLY A 132 10.13 4.96 -3.47
CA GLY A 132 9.77 4.77 -4.86
C GLY A 132 8.46 5.50 -5.15
N SER A 133 8.55 6.73 -5.65
CA SER A 133 7.38 7.51 -6.06
C SER A 133 6.95 7.13 -7.48
N SER A 134 5.73 6.66 -7.63
CA SER A 134 5.10 6.38 -8.92
C SER A 134 4.14 7.49 -9.30
N ALA A 135 3.88 7.67 -10.60
CA ALA A 135 2.76 8.50 -11.03
C ALA A 135 1.43 7.86 -10.58
N CYS A 136 0.45 8.68 -10.24
CA CYS A 136 -0.90 8.18 -9.99
C CYS A 136 -1.44 7.44 -11.23
N LEU A 137 -2.19 6.37 -10.98
CA LEU A 137 -2.73 5.47 -12.00
C LEU A 137 -4.10 5.91 -12.50
N PHE A 138 -4.75 6.86 -11.80
CA PHE A 138 -6.02 7.43 -12.22
C PHE A 138 -5.85 8.36 -13.40
N GLU A 139 -6.84 8.33 -14.30
CA GLU A 139 -6.90 9.25 -15.42
C GLU A 139 -6.92 10.69 -14.90
N ASN A 140 -6.11 11.56 -15.51
CA ASN A 140 -5.99 12.99 -15.19
C ASN A 140 -5.37 13.34 -13.83
N CYS A 141 -4.92 12.37 -13.04
CA CYS A 141 -4.14 12.65 -11.82
C CYS A 141 -2.65 12.78 -12.14
N GLN A 142 -2.12 14.00 -12.06
CA GLN A 142 -0.70 14.27 -12.33
C GLN A 142 0.18 14.13 -11.08
N ARG A 143 -0.40 13.75 -9.93
CA ARG A 143 0.35 13.62 -8.68
C ARG A 143 1.29 12.42 -8.74
N ARG A 144 2.46 12.59 -8.14
CA ARG A 144 3.35 11.47 -7.80
C ARG A 144 3.03 11.04 -6.38
N VAL A 145 2.84 9.74 -6.20
CA VAL A 145 2.33 9.18 -4.96
C VAL A 145 3.38 8.24 -4.42
N ASP A 146 3.65 8.38 -3.13
CA ASP A 146 4.49 7.43 -2.42
C ASP A 146 3.76 6.09 -2.31
N SER A 147 4.50 5.01 -2.50
CA SER A 147 4.08 3.65 -2.19
C SER A 147 3.33 3.50 -0.83
N GLN A 148 3.75 4.23 0.21
CA GLN A 148 3.14 4.20 1.55
C GLN A 148 1.88 5.07 1.67
N LEU A 149 1.72 6.06 0.79
CA LEU A 149 0.59 6.99 0.75
C LEU A 149 -0.41 6.64 -0.36
N LEU A 150 -0.17 5.53 -1.08
CA LEU A 150 -0.97 5.15 -2.23
C LEU A 150 -2.44 4.96 -1.89
N LEU A 151 -2.73 4.21 -0.83
CA LEU A 151 -4.10 3.98 -0.37
C LEU A 151 -4.77 5.28 0.08
N LEU A 152 -4.04 6.10 0.86
CA LEU A 152 -4.54 7.39 1.35
C LEU A 152 -4.93 8.31 0.19
N HIS A 153 -4.03 8.44 -0.79
CA HIS A 153 -4.25 9.26 -1.98
C HIS A 153 -5.51 8.83 -2.72
N TYR A 154 -5.73 7.52 -2.93
CA TYR A 154 -6.93 7.06 -3.62
C TYR A 154 -8.21 7.25 -2.82
N LEU A 155 -8.16 7.06 -1.50
CA LEU A 155 -9.33 7.26 -0.64
C LEU A 155 -9.73 8.74 -0.54
N ILE A 156 -8.78 9.67 -0.60
CA ILE A 156 -9.07 11.11 -0.44
C ILE A 156 -9.30 11.80 -1.78
N ASP A 157 -8.42 11.59 -2.76
CA ASP A 157 -8.42 12.36 -4.00
C ASP A 157 -9.26 11.71 -5.11
N HIS A 158 -9.61 10.43 -4.95
CA HIS A 158 -10.31 9.65 -5.96
C HIS A 158 -11.61 8.99 -5.47
N SER A 159 -12.05 9.25 -4.22
CA SER A 159 -13.30 8.71 -3.66
C SER A 159 -14.51 8.92 -4.58
N ASP A 160 -14.60 10.13 -5.14
CA ASP A 160 -15.76 10.59 -5.90
C ASP A 160 -15.74 10.13 -7.36
N GLN A 161 -14.60 9.61 -7.83
CA GLN A 161 -14.45 9.08 -9.19
C GLN A 161 -14.88 7.62 -9.30
N PHE A 162 -15.07 6.96 -8.17
CA PHE A 162 -15.64 5.63 -8.11
C PHE A 162 -17.17 5.75 -8.11
N ASP A 163 -17.82 5.27 -9.18
CA ASP A 163 -19.23 4.87 -9.08
C ASP A 163 -19.36 3.89 -7.89
N ASP A 164 -20.54 3.78 -7.27
CA ASP A 164 -20.78 2.94 -6.06
C ASP A 164 -20.24 1.49 -6.17
N MET A 165 -20.00 0.99 -7.39
CA MET A 165 -19.47 -0.33 -7.73
C MET A 165 -17.94 -0.45 -7.79
N GLN A 166 -17.18 0.63 -7.59
CA GLN A 166 -15.71 0.64 -7.64
C GLN A 166 -15.06 1.01 -6.30
N LYS A 167 -15.78 0.80 -5.19
CA LYS A 167 -15.30 1.09 -3.84
C LYS A 167 -14.04 0.30 -3.50
N CYS A 168 -13.31 0.78 -2.49
CA CYS A 168 -12.18 0.03 -1.93
C CYS A 168 -12.69 -1.25 -1.25
N HIS A 169 -12.27 -2.42 -1.73
CA HIS A 169 -12.68 -3.72 -1.19
C HIS A 169 -11.56 -4.38 -0.39
N GLY A 170 -11.83 -4.69 0.88
CA GLY A 170 -10.96 -5.56 1.67
C GLY A 170 -11.04 -7.01 1.17
N ILE A 171 -9.91 -7.69 1.08
CA ILE A 171 -9.82 -9.09 0.67
C ILE A 171 -8.76 -9.82 1.50
N PHE A 172 -9.12 -10.97 2.05
CA PHE A 172 -8.19 -11.90 2.68
C PHE A 172 -7.88 -13.08 1.75
N GLU A 173 -6.80 -13.81 2.04
CA GLU A 173 -6.52 -15.04 1.30
C GLU A 173 -7.66 -16.06 1.42
N GLY A 174 -8.02 -16.66 0.29
CA GLY A 174 -9.18 -17.55 0.19
C GLY A 174 -10.52 -16.84 -0.10
N GLU A 175 -10.59 -15.53 0.10
CA GLU A 175 -11.75 -14.73 -0.29
C GLU A 175 -11.70 -14.32 -1.76
N ARG A 176 -12.86 -13.90 -2.28
CA ARG A 176 -13.04 -13.40 -3.65
C ARG A 176 -13.84 -12.11 -3.64
N VAL A 177 -13.41 -11.15 -4.45
CA VAL A 177 -14.11 -9.88 -4.68
C VAL A 177 -14.56 -9.83 -6.14
N VAL A 178 -15.72 -9.24 -6.39
CA VAL A 178 -16.26 -9.03 -7.73
C VAL A 178 -16.30 -7.54 -8.05
N ILE A 179 -15.67 -7.15 -9.15
CA ILE A 179 -15.70 -5.78 -9.69
C ILE A 179 -16.50 -5.79 -10.99
N SER A 180 -17.52 -4.95 -11.09
CA SER A 180 -18.32 -4.80 -12.31
C SER A 180 -17.82 -3.64 -13.15
N PHE A 181 -17.78 -3.81 -14.47
CA PHE A 181 -17.42 -2.73 -15.38
C PHE A 181 -18.01 -2.90 -16.78
N ASN A 182 -18.20 -1.77 -17.47
CA ASN A 182 -18.65 -1.75 -18.86
C ASN A 182 -17.45 -1.69 -19.83
N PRO A 183 -17.19 -2.72 -20.64
CA PRO A 183 -16.05 -2.74 -21.57
C PRO A 183 -16.09 -1.65 -22.66
N LYS A 184 -17.26 -1.03 -22.92
CA LYS A 184 -17.38 0.10 -23.85
C LYS A 184 -16.76 1.38 -23.32
N LYS A 185 -16.66 1.55 -22.00
CA LYS A 185 -16.05 2.72 -21.36
C LYS A 185 -14.52 2.69 -21.46
N CYS A 186 -13.92 1.54 -21.82
CA CYS A 186 -12.47 1.42 -21.95
C CYS A 186 -11.95 2.07 -23.24
N HIS A 187 -11.23 3.18 -23.08
CA HIS A 187 -10.60 3.90 -24.18
C HIS A 187 -9.35 3.19 -24.70
N PHE A 188 -9.07 3.38 -26.00
CA PHE A 188 -7.93 2.76 -26.64
C PHE A 188 -6.61 3.40 -26.18
N ARG A 189 -5.66 2.56 -25.74
CA ARG A 189 -4.33 2.94 -25.20
C ARG A 189 -4.38 3.83 -23.96
N GLN A 190 -5.49 3.79 -23.24
CA GLN A 190 -5.64 4.45 -21.95
C GLN A 190 -5.76 3.39 -20.86
N ASN A 191 -4.99 3.56 -19.79
CA ASN A 191 -5.12 2.72 -18.62
C ASN A 191 -6.28 3.23 -17.80
N GLN A 192 -7.18 2.33 -17.43
CA GLN A 192 -8.32 2.62 -16.59
C GLN A 192 -8.19 1.81 -15.30
N VAL A 193 -8.43 2.45 -14.16
CA VAL A 193 -8.56 1.78 -12.87
C VAL A 193 -9.97 1.20 -12.78
N LEU A 194 -10.06 -0.12 -12.59
CA LEU A 194 -11.33 -0.81 -12.38
C LEU A 194 -11.78 -0.77 -10.92
N GLY A 195 -10.83 -0.80 -10.00
CA GLY A 195 -11.10 -0.72 -8.57
C GLY A 195 -9.84 -0.82 -7.72
N LEU A 196 -10.04 -0.60 -6.43
CA LEU A 196 -9.02 -0.66 -5.41
C LEU A 196 -9.31 -1.80 -4.44
N LEU A 197 -8.32 -2.63 -4.19
CA LEU A 197 -8.39 -3.72 -3.23
C LEU A 197 -7.42 -3.46 -2.08
N THR A 198 -7.75 -3.93 -0.88
CA THR A 198 -6.85 -3.93 0.28
C THR A 198 -6.67 -5.36 0.78
N TYR A 199 -5.47 -5.90 0.57
CA TYR A 199 -5.14 -7.27 0.94
C TYR A 199 -4.70 -7.37 2.40
N GLY A 200 -5.40 -8.19 3.18
CA GLY A 200 -5.21 -8.31 4.63
C GLY A 200 -4.31 -9.45 5.09
N GLY A 201 -3.71 -10.21 4.18
CA GLY A 201 -2.94 -11.41 4.49
C GLY A 201 -3.81 -12.67 4.62
N THR A 202 -3.26 -13.71 5.26
CA THR A 202 -4.02 -14.91 5.62
C THR A 202 -4.91 -14.66 6.84
N LEU A 203 -6.03 -15.40 6.93
CA LEU A 203 -6.90 -15.35 8.11
C LEU A 203 -6.15 -15.74 9.40
N GLU A 204 -5.19 -16.65 9.29
CA GLU A 204 -4.35 -17.12 10.40
C GLU A 204 -3.38 -16.04 10.88
N GLN A 205 -2.77 -15.27 9.97
CA GLN A 205 -1.91 -14.13 10.33
C GLN A 205 -2.67 -13.06 11.11
N LYS A 206 -3.96 -12.84 10.80
CA LYS A 206 -4.84 -11.92 11.54
C LYS A 206 -4.99 -12.33 13.01
N ILE A 207 -4.94 -13.63 13.31
CA ILE A 207 -5.13 -14.18 14.66
C ILE A 207 -3.78 -14.35 15.38
N ALA A 208 -2.75 -14.83 14.69
CA ALA A 208 -1.52 -15.34 15.32
C ALA A 208 -0.38 -14.32 15.44
N GLN A 209 -0.33 -13.23 14.67
CA GLN A 209 0.83 -12.33 14.64
C GLN A 209 0.49 -10.84 14.65
N PRO A 210 0.02 -10.28 15.79
CA PRO A 210 -0.20 -8.84 15.93
C PRO A 210 1.08 -7.98 15.82
N ASN A 211 2.26 -8.59 15.94
CA ASN A 211 3.55 -7.88 16.04
C ASN A 211 4.37 -7.80 14.73
N ARG A 212 3.91 -8.42 13.63
CA ARG A 212 4.55 -8.25 12.30
C ARG A 212 3.87 -7.15 11.47
N LYS A 213 3.48 -6.06 12.11
CA LYS A 213 2.90 -4.91 11.39
C LYS A 213 4.02 -4.17 10.66
N LEU A 214 4.28 -4.55 9.41
CA LEU A 214 4.66 -3.56 8.43
C LEU A 214 3.49 -2.57 8.39
N ILE A 215 3.65 -1.43 9.06
CA ILE A 215 2.62 -0.40 9.10
C ILE A 215 2.61 0.22 7.70
N PHE A 216 1.76 -0.31 6.84
CA PHE A 216 1.33 0.39 5.64
C PHE A 216 0.33 1.48 6.06
N ASN A 217 0.15 2.51 5.24
CA ASN A 217 -0.98 3.43 5.38
C ASN A 217 -1.17 4.04 6.80
N SER A 218 -0.10 4.42 7.50
CA SER A 218 -0.17 5.00 8.86
C SER A 218 -0.96 6.30 8.96
N PHE A 219 -1.23 6.94 7.83
CA PHE A 219 -1.87 8.25 7.74
C PHE A 219 -3.33 8.16 7.27
N LEU A 220 -3.97 6.99 7.35
CA LEU A 220 -5.38 6.84 7.01
C LEU A 220 -6.30 7.62 7.96
N PRO A 221 -7.39 8.21 7.45
CA PRO A 221 -8.45 8.77 8.28
C PRO A 221 -9.02 7.74 9.26
N LYS A 222 -9.60 8.20 10.37
CA LYS A 222 -10.10 7.33 11.46
C LYS A 222 -11.08 6.26 10.99
N GLU A 223 -11.91 6.59 10.00
CA GLU A 223 -12.88 5.69 9.38
C GLU A 223 -12.26 4.53 8.61
N HIS A 224 -10.98 4.64 8.21
CA HIS A 224 -10.25 3.63 7.45
C HIS A 224 -9.10 2.97 8.25
N LEU A 225 -9.01 3.21 9.56
CA LEU A 225 -7.93 2.65 10.40
C LEU A 225 -7.87 1.12 10.40
N TYR A 226 -8.99 0.44 10.16
CA TYR A 226 -9.00 -1.02 10.02
C TYR A 226 -8.18 -1.51 8.83
N MET A 227 -7.89 -0.64 7.85
CA MET A 227 -7.07 -0.93 6.67
C MET A 227 -5.56 -0.64 6.88
N GLN A 228 -5.13 -0.20 8.06
CA GLN A 228 -3.75 0.22 8.30
C GLN A 228 -2.74 -0.90 7.98
N SER A 229 -3.00 -2.16 8.34
CA SER A 229 -2.08 -3.26 8.01
C SER A 229 -2.23 -3.81 6.59
N HIS A 230 -3.19 -3.32 5.80
CA HIS A 230 -3.50 -3.91 4.51
C HIS A 230 -2.59 -3.38 3.41
N VAL A 231 -2.31 -4.22 2.43
CA VAL A 231 -1.55 -3.88 1.25
C VAL A 231 -2.50 -3.39 0.16
N PRO A 232 -2.37 -2.15 -0.34
CA PRO A 232 -3.22 -1.70 -1.44
C PRO A 232 -2.84 -2.38 -2.75
N ILE A 233 -3.86 -2.75 -3.52
CA ILE A 233 -3.73 -3.37 -4.83
C ILE A 233 -4.69 -2.68 -5.78
N VAL A 234 -4.18 -2.19 -6.90
CA VAL A 234 -4.98 -1.50 -7.92
C VAL A 234 -5.22 -2.46 -9.08
N VAL A 235 -6.49 -2.60 -9.46
CA VAL A 235 -6.90 -3.41 -10.61
C VAL A 235 -6.99 -2.52 -11.83
N LEU A 236 -6.20 -2.83 -12.86
CA LEU A 236 -6.09 -2.04 -14.08
C LEU A 236 -6.60 -2.80 -15.29
N ILE A 237 -7.19 -2.06 -16.22
CA ILE A 237 -7.51 -2.53 -17.56
C ILE A 237 -7.00 -1.54 -18.61
N CYS A 238 -6.57 -2.05 -19.76
CA CYS A 238 -6.28 -1.25 -20.92
C CYS A 238 -6.76 -1.95 -22.18
N LYS A 239 -7.47 -1.22 -23.04
CA LYS A 239 -7.79 -1.67 -24.39
C LYS A 239 -6.68 -1.23 -25.32
N THR A 240 -5.92 -2.16 -25.92
CA THR A 240 -4.77 -1.83 -26.76
C THR A 240 -4.73 -2.67 -28.03
N ALA A 241 -3.73 -2.48 -28.89
CA ALA A 241 -3.54 -3.28 -30.09
C ALA A 241 -2.81 -4.59 -29.75
N ALA A 242 -3.13 -5.69 -30.44
CA ALA A 242 -2.40 -6.95 -30.30
C ALA A 242 -0.89 -6.80 -30.59
N SER A 243 -0.50 -5.85 -31.44
CA SER A 243 0.90 -5.56 -31.74
C SER A 243 1.69 -5.01 -30.54
N ALA A 244 1.04 -4.58 -29.46
CA ALA A 244 1.72 -4.13 -28.23
C ALA A 244 2.55 -5.24 -27.55
N VAL A 245 2.27 -6.51 -27.85
CA VAL A 245 3.05 -7.68 -27.35
C VAL A 245 4.37 -7.84 -28.12
N VAL A 246 4.47 -7.28 -29.33
CA VAL A 246 5.59 -7.52 -30.22
C VAL A 246 6.78 -6.66 -29.81
N SER A 247 7.90 -7.30 -29.44
CA SER A 247 9.16 -6.61 -29.12
C SER A 247 9.82 -5.95 -30.33
N ASN A 248 9.62 -6.50 -31.53
CA ASN A 248 10.17 -5.95 -32.78
C ASN A 248 9.33 -4.77 -33.30
N LYS A 249 9.87 -3.56 -33.19
CA LYS A 249 9.22 -2.30 -33.62
C LYS A 249 8.76 -2.32 -35.09
N LEU A 250 9.60 -2.82 -36.01
CA LEU A 250 9.24 -2.86 -37.44
C LEU A 250 8.06 -3.80 -37.72
N LEU A 251 8.00 -4.92 -37.00
CA LEU A 251 6.89 -5.87 -37.12
C LEU A 251 5.61 -5.29 -36.48
N ALA A 252 5.75 -4.62 -35.33
CA ALA A 252 4.65 -3.94 -34.66
C ALA A 252 4.04 -2.84 -35.54
N GLU A 253 4.86 -2.04 -36.23
CA GLU A 253 4.42 -1.01 -37.18
C GLU A 253 3.67 -1.62 -38.38
N LYS A 254 4.21 -2.69 -38.97
CA LYS A 254 3.54 -3.40 -40.07
C LYS A 254 2.18 -3.97 -39.66
N MET A 255 2.08 -4.52 -38.45
CA MET A 255 0.82 -4.99 -37.88
C MET A 255 -0.14 -3.84 -37.63
N GLN A 256 0.36 -2.71 -37.11
CA GLN A 256 -0.48 -1.54 -36.82
C GLN A 256 -1.08 -0.92 -38.10
N MET A 257 -0.33 -0.90 -39.22
CA MET A 257 -0.86 -0.43 -40.51
C MET A 257 -2.01 -1.28 -41.06
N ARG A 258 -2.12 -2.54 -40.63
CA ARG A 258 -3.19 -3.47 -41.04
C ARG A 258 -4.24 -3.69 -39.95
N ALA A 259 -4.09 -3.04 -38.80
CA ALA A 259 -4.91 -3.32 -37.63
C ALA A 259 -6.35 -2.84 -37.84
N SER A 260 -7.27 -3.78 -37.73
CA SER A 260 -8.70 -3.55 -37.62
C SER A 260 -9.12 -3.40 -36.15
N LYS A 261 -10.37 -3.01 -35.91
CA LYS A 261 -10.93 -3.05 -34.54
C LYS A 261 -10.93 -4.47 -33.94
N ALA A 262 -10.99 -5.50 -34.78
CA ALA A 262 -10.95 -6.89 -34.33
C ALA A 262 -9.57 -7.31 -33.79
N ASP A 263 -8.50 -6.59 -34.15
CA ASP A 263 -7.13 -6.81 -33.68
C ASP A 263 -6.84 -6.13 -32.33
N GLN A 264 -7.87 -5.53 -31.72
CA GLN A 264 -7.77 -4.95 -30.39
C GLN A 264 -7.84 -6.07 -29.34
N ILE A 265 -7.18 -5.81 -28.22
CA ILE A 265 -7.15 -6.70 -27.06
C ILE A 265 -7.45 -5.91 -25.80
N PHE A 266 -8.00 -6.58 -24.81
CA PHE A 266 -8.14 -6.08 -23.44
C PHE A 266 -7.06 -6.73 -22.60
N VAL A 267 -6.34 -5.91 -21.85
CA VAL A 267 -5.24 -6.34 -20.99
C VAL A 267 -5.61 -5.95 -19.58
N MET A 268 -5.66 -6.92 -18.67
CA MET A 268 -5.94 -6.73 -17.25
C MET A 268 -4.71 -7.12 -16.43
N TRP A 269 -4.39 -6.34 -15.42
CA TRP A 269 -3.32 -6.66 -14.48
C TRP A 269 -3.56 -5.96 -13.15
N LEU A 270 -2.82 -6.41 -12.14
CA LEU A 270 -2.90 -5.85 -10.79
C LEU A 270 -1.55 -5.28 -10.42
N VAL A 271 -1.57 -4.19 -9.67
CA VAL A 271 -0.35 -3.56 -9.17
C VAL A 271 -0.42 -3.33 -7.67
N THR A 272 0.72 -3.46 -7.01
CA THR A 272 0.87 -3.23 -5.58
C THR A 272 2.13 -2.40 -5.32
N PRO A 273 2.20 -1.61 -4.24
CA PRO A 273 3.46 -1.05 -3.78
C PRO A 273 4.55 -2.12 -3.73
N ASN A 274 5.80 -1.81 -4.11
CA ASN A 274 6.94 -2.70 -3.86
C ASN A 274 7.17 -2.90 -2.36
N ASN A 275 6.39 -3.81 -1.79
CA ASN A 275 6.62 -4.48 -0.54
C ASN A 275 7.13 -5.88 -0.90
N LYS A 276 7.88 -6.53 -0.02
CA LYS A 276 8.47 -7.86 -0.27
C LYS A 276 7.41 -8.98 -0.41
N LEU A 277 6.14 -8.62 -0.58
CA LEU A 277 5.00 -9.47 -0.73
C LEU A 277 4.83 -9.82 -2.20
N HIS A 278 4.89 -11.12 -2.51
CA HIS A 278 4.60 -11.62 -3.84
C HIS A 278 3.21 -12.24 -3.81
N LEU A 279 2.31 -11.72 -4.63
CA LEU A 279 0.93 -12.18 -4.70
C LEU A 279 0.64 -12.74 -6.08
N ASN A 280 -0.14 -13.83 -6.11
CA ASN A 280 -0.83 -14.28 -7.31
C ASN A 280 -2.30 -13.88 -7.23
N ALA A 281 -2.81 -13.37 -8.34
CA ALA A 281 -4.21 -13.07 -8.52
C ALA A 281 -4.85 -14.11 -9.45
N THR A 282 -5.92 -14.73 -8.98
CA THR A 282 -6.83 -15.52 -9.81
C THR A 282 -7.92 -14.59 -10.31
N LEU A 283 -7.99 -14.42 -11.63
CA LEU A 283 -8.95 -13.56 -12.31
C LEU A 283 -9.95 -14.43 -13.06
N CYS A 284 -11.24 -14.18 -12.88
CA CYS A 284 -12.31 -14.80 -13.66
C CYS A 284 -13.29 -13.73 -14.14
N LEU A 285 -13.53 -13.68 -15.45
CA LEU A 285 -14.42 -12.72 -16.09
C LEU A 285 -15.67 -13.44 -16.58
N CYS A 286 -16.84 -12.97 -16.16
CA CYS A 286 -18.13 -13.45 -16.62
C CYS A 286 -19.03 -12.29 -17.03
N GLY A 287 -20.01 -12.59 -17.89
CA GLY A 287 -21.09 -11.67 -18.25
C GLY A 287 -22.39 -12.09 -17.58
N ARG A 288 -23.53 -11.74 -18.20
CA ARG A 288 -24.86 -12.21 -17.74
C ARG A 288 -24.98 -13.74 -17.79
N ASP A 289 -24.38 -14.37 -18.81
CA ASP A 289 -24.35 -15.83 -18.93
C ASP A 289 -23.16 -16.40 -18.16
N ALA A 290 -23.42 -16.96 -16.98
CA ALA A 290 -22.40 -17.54 -16.12
C ALA A 290 -21.69 -18.76 -16.73
N ALA A 291 -22.25 -19.40 -17.77
CA ALA A 291 -21.60 -20.50 -18.48
C ALA A 291 -20.44 -20.00 -19.37
N VAL A 292 -20.49 -18.75 -19.81
CA VAL A 292 -19.46 -18.14 -20.66
C VAL A 292 -18.54 -17.30 -19.79
N LYS A 293 -17.43 -17.92 -19.36
CA LYS A 293 -16.38 -17.26 -18.57
C LYS A 293 -15.00 -17.52 -19.13
N ALA A 294 -14.08 -16.61 -18.82
CA ALA A 294 -12.66 -16.78 -19.05
C ALA A 294 -11.93 -16.58 -17.71
N CYS A 295 -10.85 -17.33 -17.45
CA CYS A 295 -10.08 -17.18 -16.23
C CYS A 295 -8.58 -17.20 -16.54
N SER A 296 -7.78 -16.56 -15.68
CA SER A 296 -6.32 -16.56 -15.74
C SER A 296 -5.74 -16.37 -14.34
N ILE A 297 -4.52 -16.85 -14.14
CA ILE A 297 -3.73 -16.55 -12.95
C ILE A 297 -2.59 -15.64 -13.39
N VAL A 298 -2.37 -14.53 -12.68
CA VAL A 298 -1.31 -13.57 -12.95
C VAL A 298 -0.61 -13.18 -11.66
N THR A 299 0.68 -12.90 -11.70
CA THR A 299 1.38 -12.33 -10.55
C THR A 299 1.09 -10.83 -10.46
N VAL A 300 0.92 -10.32 -9.24
CA VAL A 300 0.69 -8.88 -8.99
C VAL A 300 2.01 -8.13 -9.20
N ARG A 301 1.96 -7.07 -10.00
CA ARG A 301 3.15 -6.32 -10.43
C ARG A 301 3.49 -5.19 -9.44
N PRO A 302 4.77 -4.82 -9.28
CA PRO A 302 5.11 -3.65 -8.48
C PRO A 302 4.73 -2.35 -9.22
N VAL A 303 4.19 -1.38 -8.49
CA VAL A 303 3.73 -0.10 -9.06
C VAL A 303 4.88 0.75 -9.65
N GLN A 304 6.11 0.53 -9.19
CA GLN A 304 7.32 1.20 -9.67
C GLN A 304 7.70 0.79 -11.10
N GLU A 305 7.22 -0.36 -11.58
CA GLU A 305 7.41 -0.76 -12.97
C GLU A 305 6.54 0.04 -13.94
N SER A 306 6.86 -0.06 -15.22
CA SER A 306 6.04 0.59 -16.24
C SER A 306 4.66 -0.04 -16.33
N GLN A 307 3.64 0.79 -16.18
CA GLN A 307 2.24 0.41 -16.41
C GLN A 307 1.79 0.67 -17.85
N ASN A 308 2.70 1.11 -18.74
CA ASN A 308 2.40 1.31 -20.15
C ASN A 308 2.42 -0.04 -20.88
N THR A 309 1.28 -0.46 -21.43
CA THR A 309 1.12 -1.76 -22.12
C THR A 309 2.14 -1.96 -23.24
N CYS A 310 2.48 -0.93 -24.02
CA CYS A 310 3.48 -1.03 -25.08
C CYS A 310 4.92 -1.24 -24.56
N ARG A 311 5.17 -0.98 -23.26
CA ARG A 311 6.49 -1.16 -22.64
C ARG A 311 6.62 -2.49 -21.92
N PHE A 312 5.61 -2.91 -21.15
CA PHE A 312 5.72 -4.11 -20.33
C PHE A 312 5.28 -5.39 -21.04
N MET A 313 4.29 -5.33 -21.94
CA MET A 313 3.78 -6.54 -22.58
C MET A 313 4.82 -7.35 -23.37
N PRO A 314 5.83 -6.74 -24.01
CA PRO A 314 6.87 -7.52 -24.71
C PRO A 314 7.85 -8.26 -23.79
N VAL A 315 7.90 -7.92 -22.50
CA VAL A 315 8.96 -8.38 -21.58
C VAL A 315 8.44 -9.04 -20.30
N ASP A 316 7.15 -8.88 -20.00
CA ASP A 316 6.50 -9.40 -18.80
C ASP A 316 5.40 -10.40 -19.19
N ALA A 317 5.05 -11.32 -18.30
CA ALA A 317 3.92 -12.25 -18.44
C ALA A 317 2.83 -12.00 -17.39
N ASN A 318 3.03 -11.02 -16.49
CA ASN A 318 2.17 -10.73 -15.34
C ASN A 318 0.93 -9.91 -15.70
N TYR A 319 0.25 -10.31 -16.77
CA TYR A 319 -0.99 -9.70 -17.23
C TYR A 319 -1.88 -10.75 -17.89
N TRP A 320 -3.18 -10.49 -17.88
CA TRP A 320 -4.16 -11.30 -18.57
C TRP A 320 -4.58 -10.62 -19.87
N ARG A 321 -4.43 -11.34 -20.98
CA ARG A 321 -4.83 -10.87 -22.31
C ARG A 321 -6.13 -11.55 -22.74
N LEU A 322 -7.10 -10.74 -23.14
CA LEU A 322 -8.36 -11.14 -23.76
C LEU A 322 -8.46 -10.52 -25.15
N SER A 323 -8.81 -11.31 -26.15
CA SER A 323 -9.10 -10.80 -27.49
C SER A 323 -10.40 -9.99 -27.52
N TYR A 324 -10.54 -9.10 -28.50
CA TYR A 324 -11.78 -8.37 -28.74
C TYR A 324 -12.98 -9.31 -28.85
N ASN A 325 -12.83 -10.43 -29.56
CA ASN A 325 -13.89 -11.41 -29.78
C ASN A 325 -14.29 -12.14 -28.48
N GLU A 326 -13.34 -12.47 -27.61
CA GLU A 326 -13.64 -13.06 -26.29
C GLU A 326 -14.46 -12.10 -25.44
N VAL A 327 -14.02 -10.85 -25.32
CA VAL A 327 -14.76 -9.83 -24.55
C VAL A 327 -16.12 -9.56 -25.18
N GLN A 328 -16.22 -9.50 -26.51
CA GLN A 328 -17.48 -9.36 -27.23
C GLN A 328 -18.43 -10.53 -26.94
N LYS A 329 -17.93 -11.77 -26.91
CA LYS A 329 -18.72 -12.96 -26.63
C LYS A 329 -19.24 -12.95 -25.19
N ILE A 330 -18.36 -12.73 -24.21
CA ILE A 330 -18.72 -12.72 -22.78
C ILE A 330 -19.72 -11.58 -22.48
N SER A 331 -19.55 -10.41 -23.10
CA SER A 331 -20.42 -9.24 -22.90
C SER A 331 -21.67 -9.21 -23.79
N ASN A 332 -22.00 -10.32 -24.46
CA ASN A 332 -23.16 -10.41 -25.36
C ASN A 332 -23.20 -9.27 -26.40
N GLY A 333 -22.09 -9.11 -27.13
CA GLY A 333 -21.93 -8.03 -28.11
C GLY A 333 -21.74 -6.65 -27.46
N PHE A 334 -21.05 -6.57 -26.31
CA PHE A 334 -20.85 -5.36 -25.52
C PHE A 334 -22.16 -4.72 -25.02
N ARG A 335 -23.25 -5.49 -24.93
CA ARG A 335 -24.53 -5.00 -24.40
C ARG A 335 -24.57 -5.08 -22.89
N ASP A 336 -23.92 -6.10 -22.34
CA ASP A 336 -23.97 -6.42 -20.93
C ASP A 336 -22.71 -5.92 -20.21
N GLU A 337 -22.88 -5.64 -18.92
CA GLU A 337 -21.78 -5.40 -18.00
C GLU A 337 -20.99 -6.71 -17.78
N LEU A 338 -19.72 -6.56 -17.46
CA LEU A 338 -18.83 -7.67 -17.13
C LEU A 338 -18.50 -7.66 -15.64
N HIS A 339 -18.40 -8.83 -15.06
CA HIS A 339 -18.06 -9.05 -13.66
C HIS A 339 -16.71 -9.75 -13.59
N LEU A 340 -15.72 -9.08 -12.98
CA LEU A 340 -14.38 -9.58 -12.74
C LEU A 340 -14.28 -10.07 -11.30
N GLU A 341 -14.28 -11.39 -11.13
CA GLU A 341 -13.99 -12.06 -9.86
C GLU A 341 -12.48 -12.16 -9.67
N ILE A 342 -12.00 -11.76 -8.48
CA ILE A 342 -10.60 -11.64 -8.11
C ILE A 342 -10.37 -12.36 -6.79
N GLY A 343 -9.48 -13.35 -6.79
CA GLY A 343 -8.93 -13.96 -5.57
C GLY A 343 -7.43 -13.71 -5.47
N LEU A 344 -6.91 -13.55 -4.26
CA LEU A 344 -5.48 -13.31 -4.01
C LEU A 344 -4.88 -14.43 -3.16
N THR A 345 -3.64 -14.79 -3.47
CA THR A 345 -2.87 -15.83 -2.77
C THR A 345 -1.43 -15.39 -2.57
N GLU A 346 -0.87 -15.64 -1.39
CA GLU A 346 0.54 -15.37 -1.11
C GLU A 346 1.44 -16.41 -1.76
N LEU A 347 2.45 -15.94 -2.50
CA LEU A 347 3.53 -16.81 -2.97
C LEU A 347 4.47 -17.10 -1.81
N SER A 348 4.40 -18.33 -1.29
CA SER A 348 5.33 -18.79 -0.26
C SER A 348 6.74 -18.80 -0.84
N ASN A 349 7.62 -17.92 -0.37
CA ASN A 349 9.06 -18.00 -0.65
C ASN A 349 9.67 -19.19 0.11
N GLN A 350 9.24 -20.42 -0.19
CA GLN A 350 9.78 -21.63 0.45
C GLN A 350 11.13 -22.09 -0.15
N ASN A 351 11.68 -21.42 -1.16
CA ASN A 351 12.86 -21.92 -1.88
C ASN A 351 14.08 -20.97 -1.94
N MET A 352 14.26 -20.02 -1.02
CA MET A 352 15.48 -19.18 -0.99
C MET A 352 16.49 -19.53 0.11
N PHE A 353 16.28 -20.60 0.87
CA PHE A 353 17.29 -21.16 1.77
C PHE A 353 17.29 -22.69 1.68
N ASN A 354 17.93 -23.23 0.65
CA ASN A 354 18.47 -24.60 0.64
C ASN A 354 19.85 -24.57 -0.01
#